data_AF-A0A359CTS6-F1
#
_entry.id   AF-A0A359CTS6-F1
#
_cell.length_a   1.000
_cell.length_b   1.000
_cell.length_c   1.000
_cell.angle_alpha   90.00
_cell.angle_beta   90.00
_cell.angle_gamma   90.00
#
_symmetry.space_group_name_H-M   'P 1'
#
loop_
_entity.id
_entity.type
_entity.pdbx_description
1 polymer ?
#
loop_
_entity_poly.entity_id
_entity_poly.type
_entity_poly.pdbx_seq_one_letter_code
_entity_poly.pdbx_strand_id
1 'polypeptide(L)' 'MKLKKAKALNKFEISWNNNYFLLCDFRKHFGHCDVPQNWDENPVLGRWVIRQRVYKRRLTEERVNQLNRIGFT' A
#
# COMPACT_ATOMS: atom_id res chain seq x y z
N MET A 1 3.57 8.19 32.35
CA MET A 1 3.33 8.09 30.88
C MET A 1 2.98 6.65 30.55
N LYS A 2 1.78 6.36 30.06
CA LYS A 2 1.40 4.99 29.66
C LYS A 2 1.98 4.71 28.28
N LEU A 3 3.08 3.95 28.20
CA LEU A 3 3.52 3.36 26.94
C LEU A 3 2.38 2.46 26.42
N LYS A 4 1.74 2.88 25.33
CA LYS A 4 0.84 2.01 24.57
C LYS A 4 1.67 0.82 24.10
N LYS A 5 1.38 -0.39 24.61
CA LYS A 5 1.95 -1.65 24.09
C LYS A 5 1.81 -1.63 22.57
N ALA A 6 2.92 -1.77 21.85
CA ALA A 6 2.88 -2.02 20.42
C ALA A 6 2.07 -3.32 20.22
N LYS A 7 0.86 -3.18 19.68
CA LYS A 7 0.05 -4.34 19.31
C LYS A 7 0.83 -5.07 18.22
N ALA A 8 1.17 -6.34 18.45
CA ALA A 8 1.81 -7.15 17.42
C ALA A 8 0.93 -7.10 16.15
N LEU A 9 1.50 -6.61 15.06
CA LEU A 9 0.80 -6.52 13.78
C LEU A 9 0.46 -7.93 13.33
N ASN A 10 -0.80 -8.19 13.00
CA ASN A 10 -1.16 -9.48 12.41
C ASN A 10 -0.61 -9.55 10.95
N LYS A 11 -0.59 -10.75 10.37
CA LYS A 11 -0.04 -11.01 9.03
C LYS A 11 -0.63 -10.08 7.94
N PHE A 12 -1.90 -9.69 8.06
CA PHE A 12 -2.56 -8.79 7.10
C PHE A 12 -2.03 -7.36 7.20
N GLU A 13 -1.80 -6.86 8.42
CA GLU A 13 -1.23 -5.52 8.63
C GLU A 13 0.22 -5.45 8.16
N ILE A 14 1.02 -6.50 8.41
CA ILE A 14 2.40 -6.59 7.90
C ILE A 14 2.39 -6.56 6.37
N SER A 15 1.54 -7.38 5.74
CA SER A 15 1.43 -7.44 4.28
C SER A 15 0.98 -6.11 3.68
N TRP A 16 0.02 -5.43 4.32
CA TRP A 16 -0.42 -4.10 3.90
C TRP A 16 0.72 -3.09 3.96
N ASN A 17 1.36 -2.97 5.13
CA ASN A 17 2.43 -2.00 5.36
C ASN A 17 3.59 -2.21 4.39
N ASN A 18 4.03 -3.45 4.18
CA ASN A 18 5.12 -3.75 3.26
C ASN A 18 4.82 -3.29 1.83
N ASN A 19 3.64 -3.62 1.29
CA ASN A 19 3.26 -3.20 -0.06
C ASN A 19 3.04 -1.68 -0.16
N TYR A 20 2.50 -1.07 0.89
CA TYR A 20 2.35 0.38 0.95
C TYR A 20 3.72 1.09 0.91
N PHE A 21 4.72 0.60 1.65
CA PHE A 21 6.08 1.15 1.59
C PHE A 21 6.71 0.96 0.21
N LEU A 22 6.56 -0.22 -0.39
CA LEU A 22 7.02 -0.46 -1.77
C LEU A 22 6.37 0.50 -2.77
N LEU A 23 5.07 0.80 -2.62
CA LEU A 23 4.40 1.78 -3.46
C LEU A 23 4.89 3.21 -3.21
N CYS A 24 5.21 3.57 -1.96
CA CYS A 24 5.83 4.85 -1.65
C CYS A 24 7.17 5.00 -2.35
N ASP A 25 8.01 3.96 -2.33
CA ASP A 25 9.32 3.99 -2.96
C ASP A 25 9.22 3.98 -4.49
N PHE A 26 8.29 3.21 -5.06
CA PHE A 26 7.94 3.31 -6.48
C PHE A 26 7.58 4.75 -6.84
N ARG A 27 6.68 5.39 -6.09
CA ARG A 27 6.30 6.79 -6.36
C ARG A 27 7.49 7.73 -6.25
N LYS A 28 8.38 7.58 -5.27
CA LYS A 28 9.57 8.42 -5.17
C LYS A 28 10.48 8.30 -6.40
N HIS A 29 10.57 7.10 -6.98
CA HIS A 29 11.43 6.83 -8.12
C HIS A 29 10.80 7.26 -9.45
N PHE A 30 9.51 6.98 -9.67
CA PHE A 30 8.82 7.17 -10.94
C PHE A 30 7.89 8.40 -10.98
N GLY A 31 7.58 9.00 -9.84
CA GLY A 31 6.70 10.17 -9.71
C GLY A 31 5.20 9.87 -9.67
N HIS A 32 4.77 8.63 -9.96
CA HIS A 32 3.37 8.20 -9.99
C HIS A 32 3.15 6.87 -9.26
N CYS A 33 1.88 6.45 -9.13
CA CYS A 33 1.50 5.17 -8.52
C CYS A 33 0.93 4.15 -9.54
N ASP A 34 1.08 4.43 -10.83
CA ASP A 34 0.66 3.54 -11.93
C ASP A 34 1.68 2.43 -12.16
N VAL A 35 1.75 1.49 -11.21
CA VAL A 35 2.59 0.30 -11.30
C VAL A 35 2.00 -0.68 -12.32
N PRO A 36 2.76 -1.12 -13.34
CA PRO A 36 2.29 -2.13 -14.28
C PRO A 36 1.87 -3.43 -13.58
N GLN A 37 0.80 -4.07 -14.04
CA GLN A 37 0.32 -5.33 -13.45
C GLN A 37 1.38 -6.45 -13.47
N ASN A 38 2.14 -6.51 -14.57
CA ASN A 38 3.21 -7.47 -14.80
C ASN A 38 4.58 -6.79 -14.71
N TRP A 39 4.77 -5.91 -13.74
CA TRP A 39 6.06 -5.24 -13.54
C TRP A 39 7.14 -6.28 -13.18
N ASP A 40 8.18 -6.38 -14.00
CA ASP A 40 9.18 -7.47 -13.91
C ASP A 40 9.99 -7.40 -12.61
N GLU A 41 10.29 -6.18 -12.15
CA GLU A 41 11.08 -5.94 -10.94
C GLU A 41 10.31 -6.30 -9.68
N ASN A 42 8.98 -6.10 -9.67
CA ASN A 42 8.14 -6.51 -8.56
C ASN A 42 6.69 -6.81 -8.99
N PRO A 43 6.44 -8.04 -9.47
CA PRO A 43 5.11 -8.42 -9.94
C PRO A 43 4.10 -8.57 -8.79
N VAL A 44 4.58 -8.68 -7.54
CA VAL A 44 3.72 -8.69 -6.35
C VAL A 44 3.11 -7.31 -6.13
N LEU A 45 3.91 -6.25 -6.24
CA LEU A 45 3.44 -4.87 -6.09
C LEU A 45 2.42 -4.52 -7.19
N GLY A 46 2.71 -4.88 -8.45
CA GLY A 46 1.79 -4.66 -9.57
C GLY A 46 0.41 -5.26 -9.32
N ARG A 47 0.35 -6.54 -8.92
CA ARG A 47 -0.91 -7.21 -8.56
C ARG A 47 -1.59 -6.56 -7.34
N TRP A 48 -0.82 -6.11 -6.36
CA TRP A 48 -1.35 -5.46 -5.16
C TRP A 48 -2.01 -4.12 -5.51
N VAL A 49 -1.36 -3.29 -6.34
CA VAL A 49 -1.91 -2.01 -6.82
C VAL A 49 -3.23 -2.19 -7.53
N ILE A 50 -3.32 -3.17 -8.45
CA ILE A 50 -4.57 -3.49 -9.15
C ILE A 50 -5.68 -3.87 -8.16
N ARG A 51 -5.37 -4.67 -7.14
CA ARG A 51 -6.35 -5.03 -6.10
C ARG A 51 -6.87 -3.79 -5.36
N GLN A 52 -6.04 -2.79 -5.09
CA GLN A 52 -6.51 -1.57 -4.41
C GLN A 52 -7.41 -0.70 -5.28
N ARG A 53 -7.22 -0.72 -6.60
CA ARG A 53 -8.12 -0.03 -7.54
C ARG A 53 -9.46 -0.77 -7.65
N VAL A 54 -9.43 -2.10 -7.81
CA VAL A 54 -10.65 -2.93 -7.95
C VAL A 54 -11.47 -2.94 -6.66
N TYR A 55 -10.82 -3.08 -5.52
CA TYR A 55 -11.48 -3.23 -4.22
C TYR A 55 -11.43 -1.96 -3.37
N LYS A 56 -11.29 -0.77 -3.99
CA LYS A 56 -11.22 0.53 -3.28
C LYS A 56 -12.36 0.73 -2.28
N ARG A 57 -13.58 0.30 -2.63
CA ARG A 57 -14.79 0.36 -1.77
C ARG A 57 -14.76 -0.58 -0.56
N ARG A 58 -13.85 -1.56 -0.54
CA ARG A 58 -13.67 -2.53 0.56
C ARG A 58 -12.51 -2.16 1.48
N LEU A 59 -11.78 -1.09 1.17
CA LEU A 59 -10.70 -0.59 2.03
C LEU A 59 -11.28 0.13 3.24
N THR A 60 -10.57 0.05 4.35
CA THR A 60 -10.87 0.89 5.51
C THR A 60 -10.53 2.35 5.19
N GLU A 61 -11.17 3.27 5.88
CA GLU A 61 -10.91 4.71 5.72
C GLU A 61 -9.43 5.06 5.94
N GLU A 62 -8.79 4.47 6.94
CA GLU A 62 -7.35 4.63 7.20
C GLU A 62 -6.49 4.26 5.99
N ARG A 63 -6.80 3.14 5.33
CA ARG A 63 -6.07 2.65 4.16
C ARG A 63 -6.31 3.52 2.94
N VAL A 64 -7.54 4.01 2.76
CA VAL A 64 -7.86 5.00 1.72
C VAL A 64 -7.08 6.29 1.96
N ASN A 65 -7.03 6.78 3.19
CA ASN A 65 -6.29 7.99 3.55
C ASN A 65 -4.78 7.84 3.32
N GLN A 66 -4.20 6.68 3.65
CA GLN A 66 -2.81 6.36 3.33
C GLN A 66 -2.53 6.44 1.82
N LEU A 67 -3.38 5.81 1.00
CA LEU A 67 -3.26 5.84 -0.46
C LEU A 67 -3.44 7.27 -1.01
N ASN A 68 -4.42 8.03 -0.52
CA ASN A 68 -4.66 9.41 -0.95
C ASN A 68 -3.48 10.34 -0.63
N ARG A 69 -2.82 10.17 0.52
CA ARG A 69 -1.60 10.94 0.88
C ARG A 69 -0.48 10.77 -0.12
N ILE A 70 -0.42 9.60 -0.78
CA ILE A 70 0.56 9.34 -1.82
C ILE A 70 0.03 9.63 -3.24
N GLY A 71 -1.09 10.32 -3.39
CA GLY A 71 -1.64 10.66 -4.71
C GLY A 71 -2.11 9.45 -5.51
N PHE A 72 -2.50 8.36 -4.83
CA PHE A 72 -3.05 7.18 -5.48
C PHE A 72 -4.48 7.44 -5.98
N THR A 73 -4.67 7.57 -7.28
CA THR A 73 -5.98 7.81 -7.92
C THR A 73 -6.70 6.52 -8.28
#